data_AF-A0A956I0J6-F1
#
_entry.id   AF-A0A956I0J6-F1
#
_cell.length_a   1.000
_cell.length_b   1.000
_cell.length_c   1.000
_cell.angle_alpha   90.00
_cell.angle_beta   90.00
_cell.angle_gamma   90.00
#
_symmetry.space_group_name_H-M   'P 1'
#
loop_
_entity.id
_entity.type
_entity.pdbx_description
1 polymer ?
#
loop_
_entity_poly.entity_id
_entity_poly.type
_entity_poly.pdbx_seq_one_letter_code
_entity_poly.pdbx_strand_id
1 'polypeptide(L)'
;DPRDLVVGLHACGGLGDALVRAAAASGAAVLLVPCCPQKIEGEVRAPLSRSGRPLDRTLLGLANLAQATAAGTSVREAAHRRGIRHALRLLLADAGVETRPGDESRGINRKQFRRALADVAPQAFARRGLPAPSAAAVREAETRAAREHAAMRRLALPRTMLARPLELAVVLDRAAALEEGVGEPPEVFEAFEASVSPRNLVIRRGAPHP
;
A
#
# COMPACT_ATOMS: atom_id res chain seq x y z
N ASP A 1 -22.78 12.27 -15.09
CA ASP A 1 -23.21 13.09 -16.24
C ASP A 1 -21.94 13.70 -16.86
N PRO A 2 -21.85 13.90 -18.19
CA PRO A 2 -20.73 14.63 -18.82
C PRO A 2 -20.44 16.00 -18.19
N ARG A 3 -21.43 16.63 -17.54
CA ARG A 3 -21.31 17.90 -16.83
C ARG A 3 -20.69 17.78 -15.43
N ASP A 4 -20.54 16.56 -14.92
CA ASP A 4 -19.98 16.34 -13.59
C ASP A 4 -18.45 16.33 -13.63
N LEU A 5 -17.84 16.74 -12.51
CA LEU A 5 -16.42 16.52 -12.22
C LEU A 5 -16.28 15.46 -11.14
N VAL A 6 -15.68 14.33 -11.49
CA VAL A 6 -15.38 13.26 -10.55
C VAL A 6 -14.00 13.48 -9.95
N VAL A 7 -13.95 13.72 -8.64
CA VAL A 7 -12.71 13.98 -7.91
C VAL A 7 -12.33 12.78 -7.05
N GLY A 8 -11.16 12.21 -7.33
CA GLY A 8 -10.61 11.07 -6.59
C GLY A 8 -9.33 11.44 -5.85
N LEU A 9 -9.43 12.04 -4.66
CA LEU A 9 -8.27 12.29 -3.80
C LEU A 9 -7.95 11.02 -3.00
N HIS A 10 -6.74 10.48 -3.18
CA HIS A 10 -6.34 9.21 -2.54
C HIS A 10 -7.16 7.98 -3.00
N ALA A 11 -7.63 8.00 -4.25
CA ALA A 11 -8.35 6.87 -4.85
C ALA A 11 -7.42 5.65 -5.01
N CYS A 12 -7.51 4.72 -4.07
CA CYS A 12 -6.62 3.56 -3.99
C CYS A 12 -7.12 2.39 -4.84
N GLY A 13 -6.19 1.66 -5.47
CA GLY A 13 -6.42 0.38 -6.15
C GLY A 13 -7.74 0.32 -6.91
N GLY A 14 -8.60 -0.63 -6.53
CA GLY A 14 -9.88 -0.91 -7.21
C GLY A 14 -10.84 0.27 -7.24
N LEU A 15 -10.84 1.14 -6.22
CA LEU A 15 -11.66 2.36 -6.22
C LEU A 15 -11.25 3.31 -7.35
N GLY A 16 -9.94 3.51 -7.54
CA GLY A 16 -9.44 4.34 -8.64
C GLY A 16 -9.77 3.75 -10.01
N ASP A 17 -9.77 2.43 -10.12
CA ASP A 17 -10.14 1.74 -11.36
C ASP A 17 -11.64 1.86 -11.67
N ALA A 18 -12.50 1.68 -10.66
CA ALA A 18 -13.94 1.85 -10.77
C ALA A 18 -14.31 3.29 -11.18
N LEU A 19 -13.64 4.28 -10.58
CA LEU A 19 -13.81 5.69 -10.92
C LEU A 19 -13.51 5.95 -12.40
N VAL A 20 -12.37 5.45 -12.89
CA VAL A 20 -11.97 5.59 -14.30
C VAL A 20 -12.98 4.95 -15.24
N ARG A 21 -13.45 3.74 -14.94
CA ARG A 21 -14.46 3.06 -15.76
C ARG A 21 -15.77 3.85 -15.82
N ALA A 22 -16.23 4.36 -14.69
CA ALA A 22 -17.45 5.16 -14.62
C ALA A 22 -17.32 6.48 -15.39
N ALA A 23 -16.18 7.17 -15.26
CA ALA A 23 -15.92 8.40 -15.99
C ALA A 23 -15.78 8.17 -17.51
N ALA A 24 -15.08 7.12 -17.92
CA ALA A 24 -14.95 6.72 -19.32
C ALA A 24 -16.32 6.42 -19.95
N ALA A 25 -17.19 5.71 -19.23
CA ALA A 25 -18.53 5.37 -19.72
C ALA A 25 -19.51 6.57 -19.74
N SER A 26 -19.39 7.49 -18.78
CA SER A 26 -20.32 8.62 -18.64
C SER A 26 -19.85 9.88 -19.36
N GLY A 27 -18.61 9.94 -19.81
CA GLY A 27 -18.03 11.16 -20.37
C GLY A 27 -17.80 12.27 -19.35
N ALA A 28 -17.83 12.00 -18.04
CA ALA A 28 -17.60 12.99 -16.98
C ALA A 28 -16.13 13.48 -16.92
N ALA A 29 -15.93 14.74 -16.52
CA ALA A 29 -14.59 15.26 -16.23
C ALA A 29 -13.98 14.53 -15.02
N VAL A 30 -12.65 14.48 -14.96
CA VAL A 30 -11.91 13.72 -13.94
C VAL A 30 -10.76 14.55 -13.39
N LEU A 31 -10.63 14.52 -12.07
CA LEU A 31 -9.40 14.87 -11.37
C LEU A 31 -9.05 13.75 -10.39
N LEU A 32 -8.04 12.96 -10.72
CA LEU A 32 -7.71 11.72 -10.01
C LEU A 32 -6.27 11.77 -9.47
N VAL A 33 -6.15 11.68 -8.14
CA VAL A 33 -4.88 11.54 -7.41
C VAL A 33 -4.79 10.11 -6.86
N PRO A 34 -4.20 9.16 -7.62
CA PRO A 34 -4.06 7.78 -7.19
C PRO A 34 -3.09 7.65 -6.00
N CYS A 35 -3.26 6.58 -5.20
CA CYS A 35 -2.42 6.38 -4.01
C CYS A 35 -1.86 4.96 -3.88
N CYS A 36 -2.66 3.97 -3.48
CA CYS A 36 -2.17 2.61 -3.20
C CYS A 36 -2.66 1.62 -4.26
N PRO A 37 -1.86 1.30 -5.30
CA PRO A 37 -2.35 0.48 -6.43
C PRO A 37 -2.66 -0.97 -6.04
N GLN A 38 -2.06 -1.49 -4.97
CA GLN A 38 -2.30 -2.84 -4.45
C GLN A 38 -3.62 -3.02 -3.70
N LYS A 39 -4.36 -1.94 -3.38
CA LYS A 39 -5.66 -2.04 -2.69
C LYS A 39 -6.76 -2.44 -3.68
N ILE A 40 -6.60 -3.61 -4.28
CA ILE A 40 -7.51 -4.23 -5.23
C ILE A 40 -8.26 -5.38 -4.58
N GLU A 41 -9.35 -5.77 -5.21
CA GLU A 41 -10.02 -7.04 -4.93
C GLU A 41 -9.30 -8.15 -5.71
N GLY A 42 -9.01 -9.27 -5.04
CA GLY A 42 -8.29 -10.40 -5.64
C GLY A 42 -6.75 -10.26 -5.67
N GLU A 43 -6.11 -11.16 -6.41
CA GLU A 43 -4.65 -11.27 -6.49
C GLU A 43 -4.02 -10.55 -7.70
N VAL A 44 -4.81 -10.22 -8.71
CA VAL A 44 -4.33 -9.63 -9.97
C VAL A 44 -5.21 -8.45 -10.34
N ARG A 45 -4.60 -7.30 -10.62
CA ARG A 45 -5.30 -6.16 -11.21
C ARG A 45 -5.48 -6.42 -12.70
N ALA A 46 -6.73 -6.51 -13.16
CA ALA A 46 -7.03 -6.54 -14.58
C ALA A 46 -6.67 -5.19 -15.23
N PRO A 47 -6.15 -5.20 -16.48
CA PRO A 47 -5.92 -3.96 -17.21
C PRO A 47 -7.23 -3.22 -17.48
N LEU A 48 -7.15 -1.89 -17.58
CA LEU A 48 -8.31 -1.05 -17.89
C LEU A 48 -8.34 -0.68 -19.37
N SER A 49 -7.17 -0.49 -20.00
CA SER A 49 -7.05 -0.20 -21.43
C SER A 49 -6.66 -1.44 -22.24
N ARG A 50 -6.79 -1.35 -23.57
CA ARG A 50 -6.33 -2.42 -24.48
C ARG A 50 -4.81 -2.62 -24.49
N SER A 51 -4.05 -1.57 -24.19
CA SER A 51 -2.58 -1.61 -24.09
C SER A 51 -2.08 -2.02 -22.70
N GLY A 52 -2.98 -2.08 -21.71
CA GLY A 52 -2.67 -2.46 -20.36
C GLY A 52 -2.23 -3.92 -20.21
N ARG A 53 -1.58 -4.21 -19.09
CA ARG A 53 -1.19 -5.58 -18.71
C ARG A 53 -1.75 -5.94 -17.33
N PRO A 54 -2.07 -7.22 -17.08
CA PRO A 54 -2.38 -7.67 -15.74
C PRO A 54 -1.18 -7.46 -14.81
N LEU A 55 -1.44 -7.01 -13.60
CA LEU A 55 -0.40 -6.77 -12.59
C LEU A 55 -0.75 -7.48 -11.28
N ASP A 56 0.15 -8.34 -10.81
CA ASP A 56 -0.03 -9.04 -9.55
C ASP A 56 -0.04 -8.08 -8.36
N ARG A 57 -0.87 -8.36 -7.36
CA ARG A 57 -0.99 -7.59 -6.12
C ARG A 57 0.34 -7.49 -5.38
N THR A 58 1.17 -8.53 -5.43
CA THR A 58 2.51 -8.56 -4.84
C THR A 58 3.46 -7.59 -5.55
N LEU A 59 3.40 -7.53 -6.88
CA LEU A 59 4.14 -6.58 -7.70
C LEU A 59 3.67 -5.15 -7.45
N LEU A 60 2.36 -4.89 -7.48
CA LEU A 60 1.76 -3.60 -7.08
C LEU A 60 2.14 -3.23 -5.64
N GLY A 61 2.36 -4.23 -4.81
CA GLY A 61 2.91 -4.12 -3.46
C GLY A 61 4.24 -3.37 -3.42
N LEU A 62 5.11 -3.50 -4.43
CA LEU A 62 6.40 -2.79 -4.54
C LEU A 62 6.21 -1.29 -4.70
N ALA A 63 5.15 -0.86 -5.41
CA ALA A 63 4.83 0.55 -5.58
C ALA A 63 4.52 1.23 -4.24
N ASN A 64 4.21 0.50 -3.17
CA ASN A 64 4.12 1.05 -1.81
C ASN A 64 5.50 1.38 -1.28
N LEU A 65 6.04 2.48 -1.77
CA LEU A 65 7.04 3.22 -1.05
C LEU A 65 6.47 3.57 0.31
N ALA A 66 7.28 3.40 1.34
CA ALA A 66 6.99 4.06 2.60
C ALA A 66 6.87 5.54 2.24
N GLN A 67 5.67 6.10 2.43
CA GLN A 67 5.50 7.55 2.56
C GLN A 67 6.66 7.99 3.45
N ALA A 68 7.57 8.78 2.90
CA ALA A 68 8.56 9.45 3.73
C ALA A 68 7.74 10.19 4.79
N THR A 69 7.79 9.69 6.03
CA THR A 69 7.42 10.43 7.22
C THR A 69 6.06 11.14 7.24
N ALA A 70 5.04 10.65 6.52
CA ALA A 70 3.68 11.16 6.72
C ALA A 70 3.28 10.82 8.17
N ALA A 71 3.07 11.86 9.00
CA ALA A 71 2.84 11.82 10.45
C ALA A 71 4.07 11.70 11.39
N GLY A 72 5.23 12.27 11.02
CA GLY A 72 6.32 12.56 11.99
C GLY A 72 7.01 11.34 12.60
N THR A 73 6.82 10.15 12.01
CA THR A 73 7.49 8.90 12.46
C THR A 73 8.80 8.73 11.70
N SER A 74 9.92 8.65 12.42
CA SER A 74 11.25 8.47 11.78
C SER A 74 11.36 7.12 11.06
N VAL A 75 12.27 7.04 10.08
CA VAL A 75 12.58 5.78 9.36
C VAL A 75 12.98 4.67 10.35
N ARG A 76 13.77 5.02 11.39
CA ARG A 76 14.19 4.11 12.45
C ARG A 76 13.00 3.57 13.24
N GLU A 77 12.07 4.44 13.61
CA GLU A 77 10.88 4.03 14.35
C GLU A 77 9.96 3.15 13.51
N ALA A 78 9.74 3.50 12.24
CA ALA A 78 8.96 2.67 11.33
C ALA A 78 9.59 1.27 11.15
N ALA A 79 10.92 1.20 11.05
CA ALA A 79 11.67 -0.05 10.97
C ALA A 79 11.53 -0.87 12.25
N HIS A 80 11.67 -0.25 13.43
CA HIS A 80 11.47 -0.91 14.72
C HIS A 80 10.07 -1.52 14.83
N ARG A 81 9.03 -0.73 14.55
CA ARG A 81 7.63 -1.20 14.60
C ARG A 81 7.34 -2.37 13.65
N ARG A 82 7.98 -2.38 12.47
CA ARG A 82 7.89 -3.52 11.53
C ARG A 82 8.60 -4.75 12.08
N GLY A 83 9.78 -4.57 12.68
CA GLY A 83 10.53 -5.63 13.34
C GLY A 83 9.73 -6.29 14.47
N ILE A 84 9.14 -5.51 15.36
CA ILE A 84 8.33 -6.05 16.47
C ILE A 84 7.10 -6.82 15.97
N ARG A 85 6.39 -6.30 14.95
CA ARG A 85 5.25 -7.03 14.37
C ARG A 85 5.69 -8.35 13.71
N HIS A 86 6.80 -8.33 12.97
CA HIS A 86 7.33 -9.54 12.36
C HIS A 86 7.77 -10.58 13.41
N ALA A 87 8.44 -10.14 14.48
CA ALA A 87 8.80 -11.00 15.59
C ALA A 87 7.58 -11.58 16.30
N LEU A 88 6.52 -10.78 16.48
CA LEU A 88 5.25 -11.27 17.02
C LEU A 88 4.61 -12.34 16.12
N ARG A 89 4.61 -12.12 14.81
CA ARG A 89 4.08 -13.09 13.83
C ARG A 89 4.84 -14.42 13.90
N LEU A 90 6.17 -14.35 13.98
CA LEU A 90 7.06 -15.50 14.13
C LEU A 90 6.77 -16.26 15.43
N LEU A 91 6.64 -15.54 16.54
CA LEU A 91 6.34 -16.13 17.85
C LEU A 91 4.96 -16.81 17.88
N LEU A 92 3.95 -16.20 17.23
CA LEU A 92 2.61 -16.80 17.07
C LEU A 92 2.65 -18.06 16.20
N ALA A 93 3.43 -18.05 15.12
CA ALA A 93 3.60 -19.22 14.26
C ALA A 93 4.29 -20.38 15.01
N ASP A 94 5.31 -20.10 15.81
CA ASP A 94 5.97 -21.12 16.64
C ASP A 94 5.01 -21.71 17.70
N ALA A 95 3.98 -20.96 18.10
CA ALA A 95 2.89 -21.42 18.97
C ALA A 95 1.74 -22.11 18.21
N GLY A 96 1.89 -22.40 16.91
CA GLY A 96 0.89 -23.08 16.10
C GLY A 96 -0.26 -22.19 15.61
N VAL A 97 -0.11 -20.86 15.69
CA VAL A 97 -1.12 -19.91 15.20
C VAL A 97 -0.79 -19.48 13.78
N GLU A 98 -1.60 -19.89 12.82
CA GLU A 98 -1.57 -19.32 11.49
C GLU A 98 -2.14 -17.90 11.50
N THR A 99 -1.36 -16.94 11.02
CA THR A 99 -1.78 -15.54 10.88
C THR A 99 -1.52 -15.05 9.48
N ARG A 100 -2.51 -14.38 8.88
CA ARG A 100 -2.28 -13.60 7.66
C ARG A 100 -1.54 -12.30 8.00
N PRO A 101 -0.81 -11.69 7.06
CA PRO A 101 -0.15 -10.41 7.29
C PRO A 101 -1.13 -9.35 7.84
N GLY A 102 -0.82 -8.77 8.99
CA GLY A 102 -1.64 -7.78 9.70
C GLY A 102 -2.45 -8.37 10.86
N ASP A 103 -2.81 -9.66 10.79
CA ASP A 103 -3.60 -10.32 11.84
C ASP A 103 -2.83 -10.49 13.14
N GLU A 104 -1.48 -10.50 13.10
CA GLU A 104 -0.66 -10.59 14.32
C GLU A 104 -1.00 -9.48 15.32
N SER A 105 -1.41 -8.31 14.81
CA SER A 105 -1.75 -7.12 15.58
C SER A 105 -3.24 -6.96 15.91
N ARG A 106 -4.09 -7.94 15.56
CA ARG A 106 -5.54 -7.88 15.74
C ARG A 106 -5.91 -7.60 17.19
N GLY A 107 -6.66 -6.52 17.41
CA GLY A 107 -7.10 -6.08 18.73
C GLY A 107 -6.04 -5.36 19.57
N ILE A 108 -4.82 -5.15 19.07
CA ILE A 108 -3.75 -4.44 19.78
C ILE A 108 -3.59 -3.04 19.21
N ASN A 109 -3.50 -2.03 20.10
CA ASN A 109 -3.28 -0.67 19.68
C ASN A 109 -1.93 -0.52 18.95
N ARG A 110 -1.95 0.04 17.74
CA ARG A 110 -0.77 0.24 16.88
C ARG A 110 0.38 1.01 17.54
N LYS A 111 0.12 1.81 18.57
CA LYS A 111 1.13 2.55 19.35
C LYS A 111 1.95 1.62 20.25
N GLN A 112 1.39 0.50 20.70
CA GLN A 112 2.11 -0.43 21.57
C GLN A 112 3.32 -1.08 20.87
N PHE A 113 3.28 -1.22 19.53
CA PHE A 113 4.42 -1.72 18.74
C PHE A 113 5.62 -0.76 18.69
N ARG A 114 5.58 0.38 19.38
CA ARG A 114 6.76 1.21 19.66
C ARG A 114 7.59 0.66 20.85
N ARG A 115 7.02 -0.29 21.60
CA ARG A 115 7.63 -0.97 22.75
C ARG A 115 8.26 -2.30 22.33
N ALA A 116 8.95 -2.97 23.25
CA ALA A 116 9.61 -4.24 23.00
C ALA A 116 8.59 -5.38 22.75
N LEU A 117 9.05 -6.50 22.16
CA LEU A 117 8.15 -7.64 21.91
C LEU A 117 7.59 -8.19 23.22
N ALA A 118 8.41 -8.21 24.27
CA ALA A 118 8.03 -8.66 25.62
C ALA A 118 6.80 -7.91 26.18
N ASP A 119 6.58 -6.65 25.79
CA ASP A 119 5.45 -5.83 26.27
C ASP A 119 4.14 -6.12 25.53
N VAL A 120 4.24 -6.57 24.27
CA VAL A 120 3.08 -6.76 23.38
C VAL A 120 2.69 -8.21 23.19
N ALA A 121 3.64 -9.14 23.25
CA ALA A 121 3.41 -10.56 23.03
C ALA A 121 2.42 -11.18 24.02
N PRO A 122 2.47 -10.90 25.35
CA PRO A 122 1.50 -11.45 26.29
C PRO A 122 0.06 -11.06 25.94
N GLN A 123 -0.16 -9.81 25.53
CA GLN A 123 -1.48 -9.33 25.11
C GLN A 123 -1.97 -10.03 23.82
N ALA A 124 -1.06 -10.28 22.88
CA ALA A 124 -1.39 -10.97 21.62
C ALA A 124 -1.75 -12.43 21.82
N PHE A 125 -1.06 -13.11 22.75
CA PHE A 125 -1.32 -14.50 23.12
C PHE A 125 -2.61 -14.62 23.93
N ALA A 126 -2.83 -13.76 24.92
CA ALA A 126 -4.05 -13.75 25.73
C ALA A 126 -5.31 -13.56 24.86
N ARG A 127 -5.26 -12.69 23.85
CA ARG A 127 -6.37 -12.48 22.89
C ARG A 127 -6.70 -13.70 22.02
N ARG A 128 -5.82 -14.71 22.02
CA ARG A 128 -5.97 -15.96 21.27
C ARG A 128 -6.17 -17.15 22.20
N GLY A 129 -6.37 -16.92 23.50
CA GLY A 129 -6.53 -18.00 24.49
C GLY A 129 -5.26 -18.80 24.73
N LEU A 130 -4.08 -18.24 24.42
CA LEU A 130 -2.80 -18.91 24.58
C LEU A 130 -2.08 -18.44 25.85
N PRO A 131 -1.29 -19.33 26.50
CA PRO A 131 -0.45 -18.93 27.63
C PRO A 131 0.59 -17.91 27.19
N ALA A 132 1.03 -17.05 28.11
CA ALA A 132 2.07 -16.07 27.80
C ALA A 132 3.36 -16.77 27.34
N PRO A 133 4.04 -16.26 26.30
CA PRO A 133 5.26 -16.88 25.80
C PRO A 133 6.40 -16.72 26.80
N SER A 134 7.31 -17.70 26.83
CA SER A 134 8.50 -17.62 27.68
C SER A 134 9.45 -16.50 27.23
N ALA A 135 10.24 -15.96 28.16
CA ALA A 135 11.24 -14.95 27.83
C ALA A 135 12.29 -15.47 26.82
N ALA A 136 12.58 -16.77 26.82
CA ALA A 136 13.47 -17.41 25.86
C ALA A 136 12.86 -17.38 24.43
N ALA A 137 11.58 -17.78 24.30
CA ALA A 137 10.88 -17.76 23.02
C ALA A 137 10.76 -16.35 22.43
N VAL A 138 10.49 -15.35 23.27
CA VAL A 138 10.46 -13.93 22.87
C VAL A 138 11.82 -13.50 22.29
N ARG A 139 12.93 -13.78 22.98
CA ARG A 139 14.29 -13.41 22.52
C ARG A 139 14.68 -14.12 21.22
N GLU A 140 14.29 -15.39 21.09
CA GLU A 140 14.54 -16.17 19.88
C GLU A 140 13.79 -15.57 18.67
N ALA A 141 12.50 -15.26 18.84
CA ALA A 141 11.68 -14.63 17.81
C ALA A 141 12.21 -13.24 17.41
N GLU A 142 12.66 -12.42 18.37
CA GLU A 142 13.30 -11.13 18.08
C GLU A 142 14.59 -11.30 17.27
N THR A 143 15.44 -12.25 17.66
CA THR A 143 16.70 -12.54 16.95
C THR A 143 16.44 -13.04 15.53
N ARG A 144 15.45 -13.94 15.36
CA ARG A 144 15.03 -14.44 14.04
C ARG A 144 14.48 -13.30 13.17
N ALA A 145 13.59 -12.48 13.73
CA ALA A 145 13.00 -11.33 13.03
C ALA A 145 14.06 -10.31 12.60
N ALA A 146 15.05 -10.03 13.46
CA ALA A 146 16.15 -9.12 13.14
C ALA A 146 16.99 -9.64 11.96
N ARG A 147 17.32 -10.94 11.95
CA ARG A 147 18.05 -11.59 10.84
C ARG A 147 17.26 -11.53 9.53
N GLU A 148 15.99 -11.91 9.53
CA GLU A 148 15.15 -11.86 8.34
C GLU A 148 14.93 -10.43 7.84
N HIS A 149 14.71 -9.47 8.75
CA HIS A 149 14.53 -8.06 8.39
C HIS A 149 15.82 -7.45 7.83
N ALA A 150 17.00 -7.85 8.32
CA ALA A 150 18.28 -7.43 7.73
C ALA A 150 18.43 -7.94 6.29
N ALA A 151 18.02 -9.18 5.99
CA ALA A 151 18.00 -9.71 4.63
C ALA A 151 17.02 -8.92 3.74
N MET A 152 15.78 -8.71 4.21
CA MET A 152 14.78 -7.92 3.47
C MET A 152 15.22 -6.48 3.20
N ARG A 153 15.95 -5.85 4.13
CA ARG A 153 16.50 -4.50 3.94
C ARG A 153 17.48 -4.41 2.77
N ARG A 154 18.18 -5.49 2.41
CA ARG A 154 19.05 -5.51 1.23
C ARG A 154 18.25 -5.37 -0.08
N LEU A 155 16.97 -5.73 -0.06
CA LEU A 155 16.04 -5.59 -1.19
C LEU A 155 15.29 -4.25 -1.19
N ALA A 156 15.59 -3.34 -0.24
CA ALA A 156 14.92 -2.05 -0.16
C ALA A 156 15.19 -1.18 -1.39
N LEU A 157 16.43 -1.18 -1.91
CA LEU A 157 16.80 -0.36 -3.06
C LEU A 157 16.10 -0.79 -4.36
N PRO A 158 16.13 -2.08 -4.78
CA PRO A 158 15.35 -2.52 -5.94
C PRO A 158 13.86 -2.20 -5.81
N ARG A 159 13.29 -2.39 -4.61
CA ARG A 159 11.90 -2.02 -4.33
C ARG A 159 11.65 -0.53 -4.56
N THR A 160 12.54 0.34 -4.09
CA THR A 160 12.37 1.79 -4.28
C THR A 160 12.51 2.21 -5.73
N MET A 161 13.42 1.58 -6.49
CA MET A 161 13.63 1.86 -7.91
C MET A 161 12.44 1.44 -8.77
N LEU A 162 11.79 0.31 -8.45
CA LEU A 162 10.66 -0.21 -9.22
C LEU A 162 9.33 0.46 -8.88
N ALA A 163 9.25 1.16 -7.75
CA ALA A 163 7.97 1.68 -7.28
C ALA A 163 7.36 2.76 -8.18
N ARG A 164 8.18 3.70 -8.66
CA ARG A 164 7.72 4.78 -9.56
C ARG A 164 7.34 4.25 -10.94
N PRO A 165 8.13 3.40 -11.61
CA PRO A 165 7.71 2.73 -12.85
C PRO A 165 6.37 1.99 -12.72
N LEU A 166 6.14 1.29 -11.61
CA LEU A 166 4.88 0.58 -11.38
C LEU A 166 3.70 1.53 -11.15
N GLU A 167 3.92 2.64 -10.44
CA GLU A 167 2.91 3.68 -10.28
C GLU A 167 2.54 4.29 -11.64
N LEU A 168 3.54 4.65 -12.45
CA LEU A 168 3.34 5.15 -13.81
C LEU A 168 2.60 4.15 -14.68
N ALA A 169 2.93 2.86 -14.62
CA ALA A 169 2.22 1.83 -15.39
C ALA A 169 0.72 1.80 -15.08
N VAL A 170 0.34 1.89 -13.80
CA VAL A 170 -1.08 1.94 -13.38
C VAL A 170 -1.75 3.25 -13.80
N VAL A 171 -1.04 4.38 -13.68
CA VAL A 171 -1.55 5.71 -14.07
C VAL A 171 -1.79 5.79 -15.57
N LEU A 172 -0.84 5.30 -16.37
CA LEU A 172 -0.92 5.32 -17.83
C LEU A 172 -1.99 4.35 -18.35
N ASP A 173 -2.17 3.18 -17.75
CA ASP A 173 -3.28 2.27 -18.07
C ASP A 173 -4.65 2.93 -17.80
N ARG A 174 -4.78 3.68 -16.70
CA ARG A 174 -6.00 4.46 -16.40
C ARG A 174 -6.22 5.60 -17.38
N ALA A 175 -5.17 6.34 -17.72
CA ALA A 175 -5.22 7.44 -18.68
C ALA A 175 -5.64 6.93 -20.06
N ALA A 176 -5.03 5.84 -20.53
CA ALA A 176 -5.40 5.19 -21.78
C ALA A 176 -6.85 4.71 -21.77
N ALA A 177 -7.36 4.16 -20.66
CA ALA A 177 -8.74 3.74 -20.58
C ALA A 177 -9.75 4.91 -20.64
N LEU A 178 -9.40 6.08 -20.09
CA LEU A 178 -10.20 7.29 -20.26
C LEU A 178 -10.19 7.75 -21.73
N GLU A 179 -9.01 7.77 -22.36
CA GLU A 179 -8.87 8.12 -23.78
C GLU A 179 -9.68 7.18 -24.68
N GLU A 180 -9.62 5.87 -24.44
CA GLU A 180 -10.37 4.88 -25.23
C GLU A 180 -11.89 5.02 -25.07
N GLY A 181 -12.38 5.39 -23.88
CA GLY A 181 -13.81 5.55 -23.62
C GLY A 181 -14.38 6.88 -24.14
N VAL A 182 -13.57 7.94 -24.15
CA VAL A 182 -14.02 9.30 -24.47
C VAL A 182 -13.58 9.76 -25.87
N GLY A 183 -12.45 9.26 -26.37
CA GLY A 183 -11.84 9.67 -27.64
C GLY A 183 -10.82 10.81 -27.54
N GLU A 184 -10.51 11.30 -26.35
CA GLU A 184 -9.55 12.39 -26.11
C GLU A 184 -8.55 12.04 -25.00
N PRO A 185 -7.25 12.32 -25.18
CA PRO A 185 -6.23 11.96 -24.20
C PRO A 185 -6.35 12.83 -22.94
N PRO A 186 -6.35 12.23 -21.73
CA PRO A 186 -6.26 12.99 -20.49
C PRO A 186 -4.83 13.48 -20.26
N GLU A 187 -4.69 14.50 -19.42
CA GLU A 187 -3.39 14.98 -18.96
C GLU A 187 -2.89 14.14 -17.79
N VAL A 188 -1.62 13.78 -17.81
CA VAL A 188 -0.91 13.12 -16.70
C VAL A 188 0.27 13.97 -16.31
N PHE A 189 0.32 14.41 -15.06
CA PHE A 189 1.37 15.30 -14.57
C PHE A 189 1.65 15.12 -13.08
N GLU A 190 2.75 15.70 -12.61
CA GLU A 190 3.08 15.76 -11.18
C GLU A 190 2.52 17.05 -10.59
N ALA A 191 1.59 16.94 -9.62
CA ALA A 191 0.92 18.11 -9.04
C ALA A 191 1.71 18.78 -7.90
N PHE A 192 2.68 18.09 -7.31
CA PHE A 192 3.51 18.61 -6.22
C PHE A 192 4.84 17.85 -6.14
N GLU A 193 5.81 18.39 -5.41
CA GLU A 193 7.10 17.74 -5.20
C GLU A 193 6.95 16.40 -4.46
N ALA A 194 7.81 15.44 -4.82
CA ALA A 194 7.89 14.15 -4.13
C ALA A 194 8.24 14.29 -2.62
N SER A 195 8.86 15.42 -2.24
CA SER A 195 9.17 15.79 -0.85
C SER A 195 7.91 16.03 0.00
N VAL A 196 6.85 16.59 -0.61
CA VAL A 196 5.54 16.79 0.02
C VAL A 196 4.81 15.46 0.11
N SER A 197 4.74 14.74 -1.00
CA SER A 197 4.26 13.36 -1.04
C SER A 197 4.80 12.65 -2.28
N PRO A 198 5.32 11.41 -2.15
CA PRO A 198 5.76 10.64 -3.31
C PRO A 198 4.60 10.20 -4.21
N ARG A 199 3.35 10.32 -3.73
CA ARG A 199 2.12 10.07 -4.51
C ARG A 199 1.64 11.36 -5.16
N ASN A 200 2.40 11.82 -6.15
CA ASN A 200 2.22 13.14 -6.76
C ASN A 200 1.67 13.13 -8.19
N LEU A 201 1.48 11.95 -8.79
CA LEU A 201 0.88 11.87 -10.12
C LEU A 201 -0.61 12.18 -10.06
N VAL A 202 -1.09 12.88 -11.08
CA VAL A 202 -2.49 13.25 -11.25
C VAL A 202 -2.91 12.91 -12.68
N ILE A 203 -4.13 12.41 -12.82
CA ILE A 203 -4.83 12.29 -14.11
C ILE A 203 -5.92 13.36 -14.13
N ARG A 204 -5.88 14.25 -15.12
CA ARG A 204 -6.90 15.27 -15.35
C ARG A 204 -7.53 15.09 -16.72
N ARG A 205 -8.85 15.17 -16.79
CA ARG A 205 -9.59 15.13 -18.06
C ARG A 205 -10.78 16.08 -18.01
N GLY A 206 -10.95 16.85 -19.09
CA GLY A 206 -11.93 17.93 -19.14
C GLY A 206 -11.43 19.17 -18.40
N ALA A 207 -11.71 20.35 -18.95
CA ALA A 207 -11.50 21.59 -18.23
C ALA A 207 -12.53 21.68 -17.08
N PRO A 208 -12.21 22.30 -15.92
CA PRO A 208 -13.27 22.88 -15.12
C PRO A 208 -14.01 23.86 -16.06
N HIS A 209 -15.25 23.53 -16.41
CA HIS A 209 -16.10 24.46 -17.15
C HIS A 209 -16.14 25.75 -16.31
N PRO A 210 -15.76 26.91 -16.85
CA PRO A 210 -15.94 28.17 -16.15
C PRO A 210 -17.42 28.45 -15.87
#